data_AF-A0A7C2C2W0-F1
#
_entry.id   AF-A0A7C2C2W0-F1
#
_cell.length_a   1.000
_cell.length_b   1.000
_cell.length_c   1.000
_cell.angle_alpha   90.00
_cell.angle_beta   90.00
_cell.angle_gamma   90.00
#
_symmetry.space_group_name_H-M   'P 1'
#
loop_
_entity.id
_entity.type
_entity.pdbx_description
1 polymer ?
#
loop_
_entity_poly.entity_id
_entity_poly.type
_entity_poly.pdbx_seq_one_letter_code
_entity_poly.pdbx_strand_id
1 'polypeptide(L)'
;MLEAAGFLLLLALAFRMEKRLSLPVLGIWLNLLWFVYQNEWGSGWIPYLRGLGAGLFLAAGYGRPDLAWALTPWPLLLYLHLNLRELAPYLPALGEGMLLGALLYLAGLRRR
;
A
#
# COMPACT_ATOMS: atom_id res chain seq x y z
N MET A 1 1.69 14.74 -7.76
CA MET A 1 0.30 14.75 -7.23
C MET A 1 -0.64 13.87 -8.03
N LEU A 2 -0.55 13.82 -9.37
CA LEU A 2 -1.40 12.97 -10.23
C LEU A 2 -1.27 11.45 -9.94
N GLU A 3 -0.07 10.95 -9.70
CA GLU A 3 0.12 9.51 -9.45
C GLU A 3 -0.53 9.01 -8.16
N ALA A 4 -0.48 9.80 -7.09
CA ALA A 4 -1.16 9.46 -5.83
C ALA A 4 -2.69 9.39 -6.01
N ALA A 5 -3.26 10.26 -6.86
CA ALA A 5 -4.67 10.19 -7.21
C ALA A 5 -5.00 8.92 -8.01
N GLY A 6 -4.09 8.48 -8.91
CA GLY A 6 -4.21 7.22 -9.63
C GLY A 6 -4.32 6.02 -8.70
N PHE A 7 -3.48 5.94 -7.67
CA PHE A 7 -3.57 4.88 -6.66
C PHE A 7 -4.90 4.93 -5.89
N LEU A 8 -5.35 6.12 -5.47
CA LEU A 8 -6.62 6.26 -4.75
C LEU A 8 -7.83 5.85 -5.60
N LEU A 9 -7.79 6.09 -6.91
CA LEU A 9 -8.82 5.61 -7.85
C LEU A 9 -8.85 4.08 -7.92
N LEU A 10 -7.68 3.43 -8.02
CA LEU A 10 -7.59 1.97 -7.98
C LEU A 10 -8.12 1.41 -6.66
N LEU A 11 -7.80 2.08 -5.54
CA LEU A 11 -8.25 1.68 -4.21
C LEU A 11 -9.77 1.84 -4.07
N ALA A 12 -10.34 2.95 -4.55
CA ALA A 12 -11.78 3.17 -4.59
C ALA A 12 -12.49 2.10 -5.45
N LEU A 13 -11.89 1.72 -6.57
CA LEU A 13 -12.38 0.61 -7.39
C LEU A 13 -12.36 -0.72 -6.63
N ALA A 14 -11.27 -1.03 -5.91
CA ALA A 14 -11.18 -2.21 -5.07
C ALA A 14 -12.30 -2.25 -4.00
N PHE A 15 -12.55 -1.14 -3.30
CA PHE A 15 -13.67 -1.04 -2.36
C PHE A 15 -15.03 -1.25 -3.04
N ARG A 16 -15.23 -0.71 -4.24
CA ARG A 16 -16.46 -0.94 -5.01
C ARG A 16 -16.65 -2.41 -5.39
N MET A 17 -15.55 -3.13 -5.61
CA MET A 17 -15.56 -4.54 -6.00
C MET A 17 -15.57 -5.52 -4.83
N GLU A 18 -15.53 -5.06 -3.57
CA GLU A 18 -15.60 -5.89 -2.35
C GLU A 18 -16.79 -6.87 -2.35
N LYS A 19 -17.91 -6.49 -2.99
CA LYS A 19 -19.11 -7.36 -3.10
C LYS A 19 -18.91 -8.56 -4.03
N ARG A 20 -17.90 -8.54 -4.90
CA ARG A 20 -17.62 -9.58 -5.90
C ARG A 20 -16.39 -10.41 -5.55
N LEU A 21 -15.41 -9.79 -4.90
CA LEU A 21 -14.12 -10.41 -4.56
C LEU A 21 -13.71 -9.95 -3.17
N SER A 22 -13.02 -10.82 -2.44
CA SER A 22 -12.51 -10.47 -1.11
C SER A 22 -11.54 -9.28 -1.19
N LEU A 23 -11.68 -8.33 -0.26
CA LEU A 23 -10.78 -7.17 -0.17
C LEU A 23 -9.29 -7.51 -0.11
N PRO A 24 -8.84 -8.56 0.60
CA PRO A 24 -7.41 -8.89 0.65
C PRO A 24 -6.88 -9.30 -0.73
N VAL A 25 -7.64 -10.09 -1.49
CA VAL A 25 -7.29 -10.49 -2.86
C VAL A 25 -7.22 -9.25 -3.76
N LEU A 26 -8.19 -8.35 -3.66
CA LEU A 26 -8.17 -7.09 -4.40
C LEU A 26 -6.96 -6.22 -4.00
N GLY A 27 -6.61 -6.18 -2.72
CA GLY A 27 -5.44 -5.48 -2.22
C GLY A 27 -4.12 -6.04 -2.76
N ILE A 28 -3.98 -7.36 -2.82
CA ILE A 28 -2.80 -8.04 -3.38
C ILE A 28 -2.63 -7.66 -4.85
N TRP A 29 -3.70 -7.78 -5.64
CA TRP A 29 -3.67 -7.43 -7.06
C TRP A 29 -3.42 -5.96 -7.29
N LEU A 30 -4.06 -5.08 -6.51
CA LEU A 30 -3.85 -3.65 -6.60
C LEU A 30 -2.39 -3.29 -6.31
N ASN A 31 -1.81 -3.87 -5.27
CA ASN A 31 -0.42 -3.64 -4.90
C ASN A 31 0.54 -4.09 -6.02
N LEU A 32 0.31 -5.29 -6.57
CA LEU A 32 1.11 -5.81 -7.67
C LEU A 32 0.98 -4.96 -8.93
N LEU A 33 -0.24 -4.61 -9.33
CA LEU A 33 -0.49 -3.75 -10.51
C LEU A 33 0.14 -2.37 -10.34
N TRP A 34 0.03 -1.80 -9.14
CA TRP A 34 0.64 -0.51 -8.83
C TRP A 34 2.16 -0.57 -8.85
N PHE A 35 2.75 -1.64 -8.32
CA PHE A 35 4.19 -1.89 -8.38
C PHE A 35 4.68 -1.98 -9.83
N VAL A 36 4.04 -2.83 -10.65
CA VAL A 36 4.40 -2.99 -12.07
C VAL A 36 4.25 -1.67 -12.81
N TYR A 37 3.15 -0.95 -12.62
CA TYR A 37 2.95 0.36 -13.25
C TYR A 37 4.08 1.33 -12.91
N GLN A 38 4.45 1.42 -11.63
CA GLN A 38 5.49 2.34 -11.18
C GLN A 38 6.90 1.95 -11.62
N ASN A 39 7.15 0.66 -11.84
CA ASN A 39 8.44 0.16 -12.30
C ASN A 39 8.62 0.32 -13.83
N GLU A 40 7.56 0.09 -14.60
CA GLU A 40 7.64 0.05 -16.07
C GLU A 40 7.32 1.39 -16.74
N TRP A 41 6.37 2.15 -16.19
CA TRP A 41 5.85 3.37 -16.82
C TRP A 41 5.84 4.61 -15.91
N GLY A 42 5.87 4.40 -14.60
CA GLY A 42 5.77 5.47 -13.62
C GLY A 42 7.11 6.10 -13.23
N SER A 43 7.08 6.80 -12.09
CA SER A 43 8.23 7.57 -11.60
C SER A 43 9.06 6.78 -10.56
N GLY A 44 8.93 5.46 -10.52
CA GLY A 44 9.69 4.56 -9.65
C GLY A 44 9.09 4.37 -8.24
N TRP A 45 9.95 3.99 -7.28
CA TRP A 45 9.47 3.40 -6.03
C TRP A 45 8.95 4.41 -5.00
N ILE A 46 9.35 5.69 -5.07
CA ILE A 46 8.85 6.70 -4.11
C ILE A 46 7.33 6.91 -4.27
N PRO A 47 6.79 7.18 -5.48
CA PRO A 47 5.34 7.25 -5.68
C PRO A 47 4.62 5.93 -5.36
N TYR A 48 5.25 4.79 -5.65
CA TYR A 48 4.74 3.48 -5.27
C TYR A 48 4.46 3.40 -3.77
N LEU A 49 5.48 3.69 -2.95
CA LEU A 49 5.42 3.67 -1.49
C LEU A 49 4.44 4.70 -0.92
N ARG A 50 4.37 5.90 -1.51
CA ARG A 50 3.41 6.93 -1.11
C ARG A 50 1.97 6.49 -1.35
N GLY A 51 1.70 5.85 -2.50
CA GLY A 51 0.40 5.25 -2.78
C GLY A 51 0.02 4.21 -1.74
N LEU A 52 0.90 3.25 -1.48
CA LEU A 52 0.69 2.24 -0.44
C LEU A 52 0.47 2.83 0.94
N GLY A 53 1.23 3.87 1.32
CA GLY A 53 1.04 4.59 2.58
C GLY A 53 -0.37 5.16 2.73
N ALA A 54 -0.88 5.82 1.69
CA ALA A 54 -2.25 6.32 1.70
C ALA A 54 -3.28 5.18 1.78
N GLY A 55 -3.06 4.09 1.06
CA GLY A 55 -3.92 2.91 1.11
C GLY A 55 -3.94 2.24 2.47
N LEU A 56 -2.77 2.10 3.10
CA LEU A 56 -2.61 1.50 4.43
C LEU A 56 -3.28 2.38 5.49
N PHE A 57 -3.12 3.70 5.41
CA PHE A 57 -3.83 4.66 6.25
C PHE A 57 -5.35 4.50 6.16
N LEU A 58 -5.90 4.42 4.94
CA LEU A 58 -7.34 4.23 4.74
C LEU A 58 -7.80 2.85 5.21
N ALA A 59 -7.07 1.79 4.89
CA ALA A 59 -7.40 0.43 5.33
C ALA A 59 -7.42 0.31 6.86
N ALA A 60 -6.43 0.90 7.54
CA ALA A 60 -6.38 0.98 8.99
C ALA A 60 -7.52 1.83 9.56
N GLY A 61 -7.76 3.02 9.00
CA GLY A 61 -8.83 3.93 9.43
C GLY A 61 -10.24 3.35 9.29
N TYR A 62 -10.49 2.55 8.26
CA TYR A 62 -11.75 1.83 8.05
C TYR A 62 -11.82 0.47 8.77
N GLY A 63 -10.83 0.12 9.60
CA GLY A 63 -10.84 -1.12 10.37
C GLY A 63 -10.77 -2.38 9.52
N ARG A 64 -10.04 -2.34 8.40
CA ARG A 64 -9.84 -3.44 7.45
C ARG A 64 -8.40 -3.98 7.54
N PRO A 65 -8.08 -4.78 8.57
CA PRO A 65 -6.71 -5.19 8.85
C PRO A 65 -6.09 -6.06 7.76
N ASP A 66 -6.89 -6.92 7.12
CA ASP A 66 -6.41 -7.82 6.07
C ASP A 66 -6.03 -7.06 4.80
N LEU A 67 -6.75 -5.97 4.51
CA LEU A 67 -6.39 -5.06 3.41
C LEU A 67 -5.09 -4.31 3.73
N ALA A 68 -4.89 -3.87 4.97
CA ALA A 68 -3.65 -3.21 5.38
C ALA A 68 -2.44 -4.14 5.19
N TRP A 69 -2.58 -5.42 5.50
CA TRP A 69 -1.55 -6.43 5.22
C TRP A 69 -1.28 -6.62 3.72
N ALA A 70 -2.33 -6.68 2.91
CA ALA A 70 -2.21 -6.80 1.46
C ALA A 70 -1.46 -5.61 0.81
N LEU A 71 -1.51 -4.44 1.45
CA LEU A 71 -0.87 -3.19 1.00
C LEU A 71 0.52 -2.96 1.60
N THR A 72 1.08 -3.92 2.34
CA THR A 72 2.51 -3.89 2.69
C THR A 72 3.37 -3.95 1.42
N PRO A 73 4.60 -3.41 1.40
CA PRO A 73 5.37 -3.25 0.16
C PRO A 73 6.07 -4.57 -0.24
N TRP A 74 5.36 -5.70 -0.16
CA TRP A 74 5.88 -7.03 -0.45
C TRP A 74 6.42 -7.21 -1.87
N PRO A 75 5.85 -6.64 -2.95
CA PRO A 75 6.42 -6.74 -4.29
C PRO A 75 7.82 -6.12 -4.36
N LEU A 76 7.98 -4.95 -3.73
CA LEU A 76 9.29 -4.28 -3.65
C LEU A 76 10.27 -5.11 -2.82
N LEU A 77 9.83 -5.69 -1.70
CA LEU A 77 10.68 -6.58 -0.90
C LEU A 77 11.15 -7.80 -1.70
N LEU A 78 10.27 -8.42 -2.48
CA LEU A 78 10.63 -9.54 -3.36
C LEU A 78 11.58 -9.09 -4.48
N TYR A 79 11.31 -7.94 -5.10
CA TYR A 79 12.15 -7.37 -6.15
C TYR A 79 13.58 -7.10 -5.66
N LEU A 80 13.72 -6.61 -4.43
CA LEU A 80 15.00 -6.38 -3.75
C LEU A 80 15.61 -7.64 -3.15
N HIS A 81 15.03 -8.83 -3.37
CA HIS A 81 15.50 -10.09 -2.79
C HIS A 81 15.63 -10.01 -1.26
N LEU A 82 14.74 -9.27 -0.60
CA LEU A 82 14.74 -8.99 0.83
C LEU A 82 16.00 -8.24 1.32
N ASN A 83 16.75 -7.59 0.43
CA ASN A 83 17.90 -6.78 0.79
C ASN A 83 17.48 -5.42 1.38
N LEU A 84 17.35 -5.37 2.71
CA LEU A 84 16.93 -4.17 3.43
C LEU A 84 17.91 -2.99 3.30
N ARG A 85 19.17 -3.23 2.91
CA ARG A 85 20.13 -2.14 2.68
C ARG A 85 19.74 -1.29 1.47
N GLU A 86 19.17 -1.92 0.44
CA GLU A 86 18.68 -1.23 -0.75
C GLU A 86 17.35 -0.49 -0.48
N LEU A 87 16.63 -0.88 0.57
CA LEU A 87 15.41 -0.20 1.03
C LEU A 87 15.73 1.04 1.88
N ALA A 88 16.93 1.13 2.46
CA ALA A 88 17.34 2.22 3.36
C ALA A 88 17.10 3.64 2.82
N PRO A 89 17.38 3.94 1.54
CA PRO A 89 17.11 5.28 0.97
C PRO A 89 15.63 5.65 0.92
N TYR A 90 14.73 4.65 0.95
CA TYR A 90 13.29 4.83 0.80
C TYR A 90 12.52 4.82 2.12
N LEU A 91 13.21 4.60 3.26
CA LEU A 91 12.63 4.67 4.60
C LEU A 91 11.89 5.99 4.91
N PRO A 92 12.39 7.17 4.50
CA PRO A 92 11.65 8.41 4.71
C PRO A 92 10.28 8.42 4.00
N ALA A 93 10.22 7.89 2.78
CA ALA A 93 8.97 7.80 2.01
C ALA A 93 7.98 6.78 2.61
N LEU A 94 8.50 5.69 3.20
CA LEU A 94 7.70 4.78 4.04
C LEU A 94 7.09 5.54 5.24
N GLY A 95 7.86 6.44 5.85
CA GLY A 95 7.44 7.25 7.00
C GLY A 95 6.26 8.19 6.73
N GLU A 96 6.21 8.84 5.57
CA GLU A 96 5.23 9.90 5.26
C GLU A 96 3.76 9.41 5.17
N GLY A 97 3.52 8.10 5.01
CA GLY A 97 2.16 7.56 4.93
C GLY A 97 1.98 6.18 5.58
N MET A 98 2.97 5.28 5.48
CA MET A 98 2.85 3.96 6.10
C MET A 98 3.01 4.03 7.61
N LEU A 99 3.79 4.97 8.16
CA LEU A 99 3.91 5.12 9.61
C LEU A 99 2.55 5.46 10.25
N LEU A 100 1.85 6.47 9.73
CA LEU A 100 0.54 6.88 10.25
C LEU A 100 -0.48 5.74 10.11
N GLY A 101 -0.51 5.06 8.96
CA GLY A 101 -1.38 3.90 8.78
C GLY A 101 -1.04 2.74 9.72
N ALA A 102 0.25 2.46 9.95
CA ALA A 102 0.69 1.42 10.87
C ALA A 102 0.35 1.76 12.33
N LEU A 103 0.51 3.02 12.72
CA LEU A 103 0.10 3.49 14.06
C LEU A 103 -1.41 3.36 14.25
N LEU A 104 -2.21 3.75 13.25
CA LEU A 104 -3.66 3.54 13.28
C LEU A 104 -4.03 2.05 13.33
N TYR A 105 -3.33 1.21 12.58
CA TYR A 105 -3.53 -0.23 12.59
C TYR A 105 -3.27 -0.80 13.99
N LEU A 106 -2.13 -0.46 14.61
CA LEU A 106 -1.77 -0.91 15.95
C LEU A 106 -2.74 -0.37 17.02
N ALA A 107 -3.16 0.89 16.90
CA ALA A 107 -4.15 1.48 17.80
C ALA A 107 -5.54 0.81 17.66
N GLY A 108 -5.95 0.49 16.43
CA GLY A 108 -7.19 -0.21 16.14
C GLY A 108 -7.18 -1.66 16.61
N LEU A 109 -6.02 -2.34 16.52
CA LEU A 109 -5.81 -3.69 17.04
C LEU A 109 -6.03 -3.76 18.56
N ARG A 110 -5.65 -2.70 19.28
CA ARG A 110 -5.80 -2.60 20.74
C ARG A 110 -7.26 -2.40 21.21
N ARG A 111 -8.17 -2.05 20.31
CA ARG A 111 -9.60 -1.80 20.60
C ARG A 111 -10.53 -2.98 20.29
N ARG A 112 -10.03 -4.05 19.65
CA ARG A 112 -10.75 -5.30 19.43
C ARG A 112 -10.36 -6.33 20.46
#